data_AF-F0WDQ5-F1
#
_entry.id   AF-F0WDQ5-F1
#
_cell.length_a   1.000
_cell.length_b   1.000
_cell.length_c   1.000
_cell.angle_alpha   90.00
_cell.angle_beta   90.00
_cell.angle_gamma   90.00
#
_symmetry.space_group_name_H-M   'P 1'
#
loop_
_entity.id
_entity.type
_entity.pdbx_description
1 polymer ?
#
loop_
_entity_poly.entity_id
_entity_poly.type
_entity_poly.pdbx_seq_one_letter_code
_entity_poly.pdbx_strand_id
1 'polypeptide(L)'
;MRMGPYIRVKRQHQTVFLDVQLSDTLLSVKEAIASIFHIPSQNIQLWQGLNQKTSKELSNTATIEDYGITNDAVIYMCWKKANSDQWEDLSVTTVDIGDNATEIK
;
A
#
# COMPACT_ATOMS: atom_id res chain seq x y z
N MET A 1 23.37 12.96 2.42
CA MET A 1 22.27 12.35 3.18
C MET A 1 21.77 11.19 2.33
N ARG A 2 22.03 9.93 2.71
CA ARG A 2 21.42 8.80 1.98
C ARG A 2 19.98 8.70 2.47
N MET A 3 19.00 8.91 1.58
CA MET A 3 17.61 8.59 1.89
C MET A 3 17.53 7.07 2.04
N GLY A 4 16.87 6.61 3.12
CA GLY A 4 16.64 5.19 3.34
C GLY A 4 15.70 4.61 2.28
N PRO A 5 15.50 3.27 2.26
CA PRO A 5 14.49 2.70 1.39
C PRO A 5 13.11 3.24 1.76
N TYR A 6 12.27 3.44 0.76
CA TYR A 6 10.86 3.80 0.97
C TYR A 6 9.95 2.91 0.13
N ILE A 7 8.67 2.86 0.50
CA ILE A 7 7.61 2.19 -0.26
C ILE A 7 6.44 3.14 -0.49
N ARG A 8 5.64 2.84 -1.51
CA ARG A 8 4.41 3.56 -1.84
C ARG A 8 3.21 2.69 -1.50
N VAL A 9 2.40 3.15 -0.55
CA VAL A 9 1.17 2.46 -0.15
C VAL A 9 -0.01 3.16 -0.81
N LYS A 10 -0.70 2.46 -1.71
CA LYS A 10 -1.82 3.02 -2.47
C LYS A 10 -3.17 2.52 -1.96
N ARG A 11 -4.14 3.43 -1.91
CA ARG A 11 -5.56 3.14 -1.64
C ARG A 11 -6.43 4.19 -2.30
N GLN A 12 -7.41 3.77 -3.10
CA GLN A 12 -8.36 4.64 -3.79
C GLN A 12 -7.62 5.78 -4.51
N HIS A 13 -7.80 7.02 -4.09
CA HIS A 13 -7.18 8.21 -4.68
C HIS A 13 -5.92 8.68 -3.94
N GLN A 14 -5.34 7.85 -3.07
CA GLN A 14 -4.27 8.24 -2.14
C GLN A 14 -3.02 7.37 -2.33
N THR A 15 -1.86 8.00 -2.19
CA THR A 15 -0.55 7.33 -2.13
C THR A 15 0.21 7.86 -0.93
N VAL A 16 0.60 6.98 -0.02
CA VAL A 16 1.43 7.29 1.14
C VAL A 16 2.85 6.83 0.85
N PHE A 17 3.82 7.72 1.07
CA PHE A 17 5.24 7.39 1.00
C PHE A 17 5.71 7.10 2.42
N LEU A 18 6.21 5.88 2.64
CA LEU A 18 6.72 5.45 3.94
C LEU A 18 8.18 5.10 3.83
N ASP A 19 9.01 5.75 4.62
CA ASP A 19 10.36 5.27 4.91
C ASP A 19 10.26 3.93 5.65
N VAL A 20 11.03 2.95 5.18
CA VAL A 20 11.07 1.60 5.74
C VAL A 20 12.50 1.07 5.79
N GLN A 21 12.74 0.08 6.61
CA GLN A 21 13.90 -0.81 6.56
C GLN A 21 13.48 -2.17 6.01
N LEU A 22 14.42 -2.88 5.39
CA LEU A 22 14.15 -4.24 4.86
C LEU A 22 13.77 -5.23 5.99
N SER A 23 14.30 -4.98 7.19
CA SER A 23 13.99 -5.73 8.41
C SER A 23 12.67 -5.32 9.08
N ASP A 24 12.00 -4.26 8.62
CA ASP A 24 10.74 -3.85 9.23
C ASP A 24 9.67 -4.90 9.00
N THR A 25 8.91 -5.18 10.05
CA THR A 25 7.75 -6.06 9.95
C THR A 25 6.59 -5.35 9.27
N LEU A 26 5.74 -6.10 8.58
CA LEU A 26 4.53 -5.54 7.99
C LEU A 26 3.55 -5.05 9.06
N LEU A 27 3.65 -5.54 10.31
CA LEU A 27 2.93 -4.96 11.45
C LEU A 27 3.38 -3.52 11.71
N SER A 28 4.68 -3.26 11.80
CA SER A 28 5.22 -1.91 12.02
C SER A 28 4.83 -0.95 10.89
N VAL A 29 4.78 -1.43 9.65
CA VAL A 29 4.27 -0.65 8.50
C VAL A 29 2.78 -0.32 8.67
N LYS A 30 1.95 -1.28 9.10
CA LYS A 30 0.53 -1.03 9.40
C LYS A 30 0.35 -0.04 10.54
N GLU A 31 1.18 -0.09 11.58
CA GLU A 31 1.16 0.85 12.70
C GLU A 31 1.54 2.27 12.27
N ALA A 32 2.53 2.41 11.38
CA ALA A 32 2.88 3.71 10.80
C ALA A 32 1.70 4.31 10.00
N ILE A 33 1.05 3.50 9.17
CA ILE A 33 -0.16 3.90 8.42
C ILE A 33 -1.31 4.25 9.38
N ALA A 34 -1.54 3.41 10.39
CA ALA A 34 -2.55 3.61 11.42
C ALA A 34 -2.39 4.96 12.13
N SER A 35 -1.15 5.34 12.43
CA SER A 35 -0.82 6.63 13.04
C SER A 35 -1.13 7.81 12.10
N ILE A 36 -0.80 7.69 10.81
CA ILE A 36 -1.08 8.71 9.79
C ILE A 36 -2.57 8.96 9.61
N PHE A 37 -3.39 7.90 9.60
CA PHE A 37 -4.83 8.00 9.35
C PHE A 37 -5.69 8.03 10.62
N HIS A 38 -5.07 7.93 11.80
CA HIS A 38 -5.76 7.85 13.09
C HIS A 38 -6.81 6.72 13.15
N ILE A 39 -6.47 5.54 12.63
CA ILE A 39 -7.31 4.33 12.69
C ILE A 39 -6.57 3.17 13.34
N PRO A 40 -7.25 2.17 13.91
CA PRO A 40 -6.59 0.98 14.44
C PRO A 40 -5.83 0.21 13.36
N SER A 41 -4.63 -0.27 13.65
CA SER A 41 -3.84 -1.11 12.73
C SER A 41 -4.56 -2.40 12.33
N GLN A 42 -5.43 -2.92 13.22
CA GLN A 42 -6.30 -4.07 12.94
C GLN A 42 -7.35 -3.79 11.86
N ASN A 43 -7.64 -2.52 11.56
CA ASN A 43 -8.57 -2.13 10.51
C ASN A 43 -7.85 -1.89 9.19
N ILE A 44 -6.57 -2.27 9.06
CA ILE A 44 -5.76 -2.11 7.85
C ILE A 44 -5.26 -3.48 7.38
N GLN A 45 -5.50 -3.80 6.11
CA GLN A 45 -4.84 -4.89 5.42
C GLN A 45 -3.91 -4.37 4.33
N LEU A 46 -2.79 -5.06 4.16
CA LEU A 46 -1.77 -4.75 3.17
C LEU A 46 -1.70 -5.88 2.15
N TRP A 47 -1.48 -5.53 0.89
CA TRP A 47 -1.52 -6.44 -0.25
C TRP A 47 -0.40 -6.13 -1.22
N GLN A 48 0.23 -7.17 -1.79
CA GLN A 48 1.27 -6.98 -2.81
C GLN A 48 0.74 -6.44 -4.14
N GLY A 49 -0.55 -6.64 -4.42
CA GLY A 49 -1.16 -6.23 -5.68
C GLY A 49 -2.63 -5.90 -5.50
N LEU A 50 -3.18 -5.26 -6.53
CA LEU A 50 -4.54 -4.71 -6.51
C LEU A 50 -5.61 -5.80 -6.67
N ASN A 51 -5.28 -6.94 -7.27
CA ASN A 51 -6.23 -8.04 -7.48
C ASN A 51 -6.13 -9.08 -6.35
N GLN A 52 -7.06 -9.02 -5.38
CA GLN A 52 -7.11 -9.92 -4.22
C GLN A 52 -7.16 -11.42 -4.58
N LYS A 53 -7.58 -11.79 -5.80
CA LYS A 53 -7.63 -13.21 -6.22
C LYS A 53 -6.27 -13.77 -6.62
N THR A 54 -5.37 -12.90 -7.10
CA THR A 54 -4.04 -13.28 -7.61
C THR A 54 -2.91 -12.76 -6.75
N SER A 55 -3.19 -11.76 -5.91
CA SER A 55 -2.22 -11.09 -5.06
C SER A 55 -2.28 -11.64 -3.64
N LYS A 56 -1.11 -11.66 -3.00
CA LYS A 56 -0.95 -12.18 -1.65
C LYS A 56 -1.20 -11.07 -0.62
N GLU A 57 -1.95 -11.42 0.43
CA GLU A 57 -2.03 -10.60 1.64
C GLU A 57 -0.68 -10.61 2.37
N LEU A 58 -0.26 -9.44 2.82
CA LEU A 58 0.97 -9.22 3.55
C LEU A 58 0.75 -9.50 5.05
N SER A 59 1.40 -10.56 5.54
CA SER A 59 1.29 -11.05 6.93
C SER A 59 2.06 -10.15 7.89
N ASN A 60 1.46 -9.86 9.05
CA ASN A 60 2.03 -9.02 10.10
C ASN A 60 3.39 -9.51 10.62
N THR A 61 3.62 -10.82 10.60
CA THR A 61 4.83 -11.44 11.17
C THR A 61 6.02 -11.43 10.22
N ALA A 62 5.77 -11.26 8.92
CA ALA A 62 6.81 -11.23 7.91
C ALA A 62 7.39 -9.82 7.80
N THR A 63 8.57 -9.73 7.21
CA THR A 63 9.30 -8.49 6.97
C THR A 63 9.14 -8.01 5.53
N ILE A 64 9.55 -6.77 5.27
CA ILE A 64 9.62 -6.19 3.91
C ILE A 64 10.47 -7.11 3.00
N GLU A 65 11.61 -7.60 3.48
CA GLU A 65 12.48 -8.49 2.71
C GLU A 65 11.87 -9.87 2.42
N ASP A 66 11.09 -10.45 3.35
CA ASP A 66 10.46 -11.77 3.18
C ASP A 66 9.53 -11.82 1.96
N TYR A 67 8.89 -10.68 1.69
CA TYR A 67 8.01 -10.49 0.54
C TYR A 67 8.73 -9.97 -0.72
N GLY A 68 10.06 -9.82 -0.69
CA GLY A 68 10.84 -9.28 -1.80
C GLY A 68 10.47 -7.84 -2.16
N ILE A 69 9.91 -7.08 -1.21
CA ILE A 69 9.54 -5.68 -1.42
C ILE A 69 10.83 -4.85 -1.43
N THR A 70 11.06 -4.12 -2.52
CA THR A 70 12.27 -3.33 -2.75
C THR A 70 12.00 -1.83 -2.59
N ASN A 71 13.06 -1.02 -2.62
CA ASN A 71 12.93 0.43 -2.61
C ASN A 71 12.02 0.91 -3.76
N ASP A 72 11.16 1.89 -3.47
CA ASP A 72 10.14 2.44 -4.36
C ASP A 72 9.03 1.43 -4.76
N ALA A 73 8.97 0.24 -4.17
CA ALA A 73 7.90 -0.72 -4.45
C ALA A 73 6.52 -0.15 -4.11
N VAL A 74 5.52 -0.55 -4.90
CA VAL A 74 4.11 -0.21 -4.68
C VAL A 74 3.43 -1.38 -4.00
N ILE A 75 2.85 -1.12 -2.83
CA ILE A 75 1.91 -2.04 -2.17
C ILE A 75 0.56 -1.35 -2.05
N TYR A 76 -0.47 -2.14 -1.73
CA TYR A 76 -1.85 -1.68 -1.68
C TYR A 76 -2.40 -1.89 -0.28
N MET A 77 -3.35 -1.05 0.12
CA MET A 77 -4.07 -1.20 1.38
C MET A 77 -5.57 -1.07 1.21
N CYS A 78 -6.33 -1.76 2.05
CA CYS A 78 -7.77 -1.60 2.21
C CYS A 78 -8.12 -1.48 3.70
N TRP A 79 -9.25 -0.84 4.00
CA TRP A 79 -9.74 -0.74 5.37
C TRP A 79 -10.84 -1.75 5.66
N LYS A 80 -10.98 -2.08 6.94
CA LYS A 80 -12.16 -2.78 7.44
C LYS A 80 -13.35 -1.83 7.39
N LYS A 81 -14.48 -2.27 6.81
CA LYS A 81 -15.71 -1.47 6.74
C LYS A 81 -16.26 -1.24 8.15
N ALA A 82 -16.75 -0.03 8.41
CA ALA A 82 -17.36 0.30 9.70
C ALA A 82 -18.53 -0.65 10.01
N ASN A 83 -18.57 -1.16 11.24
CA ASN A 83 -19.62 -2.05 11.74
C ASN A 83 -19.78 -3.36 10.94
N SER A 84 -18.72 -3.83 10.27
CA SER A 84 -18.73 -5.07 9.51
C SER A 84 -17.40 -5.80 9.63
N ASP A 85 -17.43 -7.12 9.48
CA ASP A 85 -16.23 -7.94 9.30
C ASP A 85 -15.75 -8.01 7.84
N GLN A 86 -16.33 -7.18 6.98
CA GLN A 86 -15.94 -7.06 5.58
C GLN A 86 -14.87 -6.00 5.35
N TRP A 87 -14.01 -6.26 4.36
CA TRP A 87 -12.98 -5.34 3.89
C TRP A 87 -13.48 -4.52 2.69
N GLU A 88 -12.91 -3.33 2.52
CA GLU A 88 -13.04 -2.58 1.28
C GLU A 88 -12.40 -3.33 0.11
N ASP A 89 -12.92 -3.09 -1.10
CA ASP A 89 -12.31 -3.58 -2.32
C ASP A 89 -10.99 -2.82 -2.58
N LEU A 90 -9.98 -3.54 -3.08
CA LEU A 90 -8.72 -2.93 -3.47
C LEU A 90 -8.93 -2.19 -4.79
N SER A 91 -9.17 -0.88 -4.69
CA SER A 91 -9.27 0.01 -5.83
C SER A 91 -8.19 1.09 -5.73
N VAL A 92 -7.62 1.47 -6.86
CA VAL A 92 -6.76 2.64 -7.00
C VAL A 92 -7.21 3.40 -8.23
N THR A 93 -7.44 4.70 -8.07
CA THR A 93 -7.80 5.57 -9.18
C THR A 93 -6.54 5.85 -9.98
N THR A 94 -6.45 5.23 -11.16
CA THR A 94 -5.50 5.68 -12.17
C THR A 94 -6.00 7.02 -12.68
N VAL A 95 -5.26 8.09 -12.42
CA VAL A 95 -5.45 9.32 -13.19
C VAL A 95 -5.05 8.95 -14.60
N ASP A 96 -6.05 8.74 -15.46
CA ASP A 96 -5.87 8.64 -16.89
C ASP A 96 -5.36 10.02 -17.33
N ILE A 97 -4.03 10.20 -17.34
CA ILE A 97 -3.43 11.30 -18.07
C ILE A 97 -3.67 10.94 -19.52
N GLY A 98 -4.84 11.32 -20.02
CA GLY A 98 -5.21 11.11 -21.41
C GLY A 98 -4.09 11.66 -22.26
N ASP A 99 -3.36 10.76 -22.92
CA ASP A 99 -2.40 11.04 -23.96
C ASP A 99 -3.17 11.68 -25.12
N ASN A 100 -3.42 12.99 -25.01
CA ASN A 100 -3.82 13.84 -26.12
C ASN A 100 -2.56 14.54 -26.66
N ALA A 101 -1.49 13.77 -26.86
CA ALA A 101 -0.38 14.18 -27.71
C ALA A 101 -0.63 13.70 -29.15
N THR A 102 -1.82 13.96 -29.70
CA THR A 102 -2.07 13.71 -31.13
C THR A 102 -1.58 14.91 -31.94
N GLU A 103 -0.31 14.84 -32.32
CA GLU A 103 0.22 15.15 -33.65
C GLU A 103 -0.59 16.20 -34.46
N ILE A 104 -0.16 17.46 -34.37
CA ILE A 104 -0.51 18.50 -35.35
C ILE A 104 0.18 18.13 -36.67
N LYS A 105 -0.62 17.68 -37.64
CA LYS A 105 -0.22 17.53 -39.05
C LYS A 105 -0.05 18.89 -39.72
#